data_AF-W4RSP0-F1
#
_entry.id   AF-W4RSP0-F1
#
_cell.length_a   1.000
_cell.length_b   1.000
_cell.length_c   1.000
_cell.angle_alpha   90.00
_cell.angle_beta   90.00
_cell.angle_gamma   90.00
#
_symmetry.space_group_name_H-M   'P 1'
#
loop_
_entity.id
_entity.type
_entity.pdbx_description
1 polymer ?
#
loop_
_entity_poly.entity_id
_entity_poly.type
_entity_poly.pdbx_seq_one_letter_code
_entity_poly.pdbx_strand_id
1 'polypeptide(L)' 'MKTKVKMSKEELFNHIQNSDGNLRISSVSSTEEGEEVIALAKHLELEGKIVLLEYCLDKKPLAVSLKTKNPD' A
#
# COMPACT_ATOMS: atom_id res chain seq x y z
N MET A 1 -19.20 -17.02 -0.54
CA MET A 1 -18.70 -15.88 0.26
C MET A 1 -17.21 -15.74 -0.02
N LYS A 2 -16.76 -14.65 -0.66
CA LYS A 2 -15.32 -14.38 -0.81
C LYS A 2 -14.90 -13.58 0.42
N THR A 3 -14.20 -14.22 1.34
CA THR A 3 -13.57 -13.59 2.49
C THR A 3 -12.57 -12.58 1.94
N LYS A 4 -12.85 -11.27 2.02
CA LYS A 4 -11.85 -10.24 1.75
C LYS A 4 -10.86 -10.30 2.89
N VAL A 5 -9.70 -10.90 2.63
CA VAL A 5 -8.59 -10.88 3.57
C VAL A 5 -8.14 -9.43 3.65
N LYS A 6 -8.32 -8.81 4.83
CA LYS A 6 -7.82 -7.48 5.12
C LYS A 6 -6.29 -7.55 5.01
N MET A 7 -5.70 -6.76 4.12
CA MET A 7 -4.26 -6.80 3.84
C MET A 7 -3.46 -6.40 5.09
N SER A 8 -2.52 -7.26 5.49
CA SER A 8 -1.69 -7.04 6.67
C SER A 8 -0.51 -6.12 6.35
N LYS A 9 0.08 -5.50 7.39
CA LYS A 9 1.27 -4.64 7.26
C LYS A 9 2.46 -5.39 6.64
N GLU A 10 2.70 -6.63 7.06
CA GLU A 10 3.79 -7.47 6.54
C GLU A 10 3.56 -7.87 5.08
N GLU A 11 2.31 -8.18 4.72
CA GLU A 11 1.93 -8.45 3.33
C GLU A 11 2.20 -7.21 2.47
N LEU A 12 1.79 -6.02 2.93
CA LEU A 12 2.08 -4.76 2.24
C LEU A 12 3.57 -4.53 2.04
N PHE A 13 4.36 -4.74 3.08
CA PHE A 13 5.80 -4.58 2.98
C PHE A 13 6.41 -5.54 1.95
N ASN A 14 6.01 -6.82 1.97
CA ASN A 14 6.46 -7.79 0.98
C ASN A 14 6.06 -7.40 -0.44
N HIS A 15 4.83 -6.90 -0.65
CA HIS A 15 4.38 -6.41 -1.95
C HIS A 15 5.20 -5.21 -2.44
N ILE A 16 5.53 -4.28 -1.55
CA ILE A 16 6.38 -3.12 -1.86
C ILE A 16 7.77 -3.58 -2.29
N GLN A 17 8.40 -4.48 -1.52
CA GLN A 17 9.73 -5.01 -1.82
C GLN A 17 9.76 -5.77 -3.15
N ASN A 18 8.74 -6.59 -3.42
CA ASN A 18 8.61 -7.33 -4.68
C ASN A 18 8.30 -6.44 -5.90
N SER A 19 7.90 -5.19 -5.69
CA SER A 19 7.56 -4.24 -6.75
C SER A 19 8.63 -3.16 -6.95
N ASP A 20 9.84 -3.36 -6.41
CA ASP A 20 10.94 -2.39 -6.45
C ASP A 20 10.49 -0.99 -5.97
N GLY A 21 9.70 -0.99 -4.89
CA GLY A 21 9.15 0.23 -4.30
C GLY A 21 8.00 0.88 -5.08
N ASN A 22 7.61 0.38 -6.26
CA ASN A 22 6.52 0.91 -7.08
C ASN A 22 5.32 -0.04 -7.09
N LEU A 23 4.47 0.06 -6.07
CA LEU A 23 3.32 -0.82 -5.89
C LEU A 23 2.02 -0.18 -6.39
N ARG A 24 1.24 -0.91 -7.19
CA ARG A 24 -0.12 -0.51 -7.57
C ARG A 24 -1.12 -1.61 -7.24
N ILE A 25 -2.02 -1.32 -6.29
CA ILE A 25 -3.09 -2.22 -5.84
C ILE A 25 -4.40 -1.79 -6.50
N SER A 26 -4.80 -2.48 -7.56
CA SER A 26 -6.06 -2.22 -8.28
C SER A 26 -7.24 -3.07 -7.79
N SER A 27 -7.04 -3.85 -6.72
CA SER A 27 -8.03 -4.78 -6.17
C SER A 27 -8.75 -4.23 -4.93
N VAL A 28 -8.55 -2.95 -4.60
CA VAL A 28 -9.27 -2.31 -3.50
C VAL A 28 -10.75 -2.18 -3.85
N SER A 29 -11.59 -2.46 -2.89
CA SER A 29 -13.03 -2.61 -3.10
C SER A 29 -13.82 -1.40 -2.65
N SER A 30 -13.19 -0.49 -1.91
CA SER A 30 -13.80 0.72 -1.35
C SER A 30 -12.71 1.76 -1.06
N THR A 31 -13.09 3.04 -1.07
CA THR A 31 -12.18 4.14 -0.73
C THR A 31 -11.53 3.91 0.65
N GLU A 32 -12.31 3.46 1.63
CA GLU A 32 -11.85 3.14 2.99
C GLU A 32 -10.73 2.09 2.97
N GLU A 33 -10.91 0.99 2.25
CA GLU A 33 -9.86 -0.05 2.11
C GLU A 33 -8.59 0.53 1.48
N GLY A 34 -8.73 1.47 0.54
CA GLY A 34 -7.59 2.17 -0.04
C GLY A 34 -6.87 3.10 0.93
N GLU A 35 -7.63 3.83 1.76
CA GLU A 35 -7.08 4.66 2.83
C GLU A 35 -6.39 3.83 3.92
N GLU A 36 -6.92 2.64 4.24
CA GLU A 36 -6.28 1.69 5.15
C GLU A 36 -4.91 1.23 4.63
N VAL A 37 -4.79 0.92 3.33
CA VAL A 37 -3.49 0.57 2.71
C VAL A 37 -2.49 1.73 2.83
N ILE A 38 -2.93 2.96 2.57
CA ILE A 38 -2.08 4.15 2.69
C ILE A 38 -1.65 4.35 4.16
N ALA A 39 -2.56 4.15 5.11
CA ALA A 39 -2.25 4.23 6.53
C ALA A 39 -1.21 3.19 6.96
N LEU A 40 -1.31 1.95 6.45
CA LEU A 40 -0.30 0.91 6.67
C LEU A 40 1.07 1.28 6.09
N ALA A 41 1.12 1.88 4.90
CA ALA A 41 2.37 2.36 4.31
C ALA A 41 3.01 3.46 5.18
N LYS A 42 2.21 4.38 5.73
CA LYS A 42 2.70 5.40 6.68
C LYS A 42 3.22 4.78 7.97
N HIS A 43 2.59 3.73 8.49
CA HIS A 43 3.12 3.01 9.66
C HIS A 43 4.48 2.37 9.35
N LEU A 44 4.66 1.76 8.18
CA LEU A 44 5.95 1.19 7.77
C LEU A 44 7.03 2.26 7.65
N GLU A 45 6.68 3.46 7.18
CA GLU A 45 7.58 4.61 7.16
C GLU A 45 8.00 5.06 8.56
N LEU A 46 7.04 5.19 9.49
CA LEU A 46 7.32 5.53 10.89
C LEU A 46 8.22 4.50 11.60
N GLU A 47 8.10 3.23 11.23
CA GLU A 47 8.98 2.15 11.72
C GLU A 47 10.35 2.12 11.04
N GLY A 48 10.60 3.00 10.07
CA GLY A 48 11.85 3.06 9.31
C GLY A 48 12.06 1.84 8.41
N LYS A 49 10.98 1.16 7.98
CA LYS A 49 11.05 0.01 7.06
C LYS A 49 11.11 0.43 5.60
N ILE A 50 10.48 1.55 5.27
CA ILE A 50 10.43 2.16 3.93
C ILE A 50 10.52 3.68 4.08
N VAL A 51 10.78 4.38 2.99
CA VAL A 51 10.49 5.81 2.86
C VAL A 51 9.38 5.97 1.83
N LEU A 52 8.27 6.61 2.21
CA LEU A 52 7.12 6.80 1.34
C LEU A 52 7.32 8.09 0.53
N LEU A 53 7.58 7.95 -0.76
CA LEU A 53 7.86 9.07 -1.65
C LEU A 53 6.57 9.69 -2.20
N GLU A 54 5.63 8.84 -2.61
CA GLU A 54 4.34 9.27 -3.18
C GLU A 54 3.27 8.23 -2.89
N TYR A 55 2.03 8.68 -2.75
CA TYR A 55 0.87 7.79 -2.71
C TYR A 55 -0.34 8.45 -3.40
N CYS A 56 -1.17 7.64 -4.04
CA CYS A 56 -2.41 8.07 -4.68
C CYS A 56 -3.52 7.06 -4.45
N LEU A 57 -4.74 7.56 -4.21
CA LEU A 57 -5.97 6.78 -4.25
C LEU A 57 -6.75 7.19 -5.52
N ASP A 58 -6.54 6.43 -6.59
CA ASP A 58 -7.29 6.57 -7.83
C ASP A 58 -8.74 6.18 -7.60
N LYS A 59 -9.69 6.97 -8.11
CA LYS A 59 -11.14 6.70 -7.95
C LYS A 59 -11.76 5.94 -9.13
N LYS A 60 -11.09 5.90 -10.29
CA LYS A 60 -11.57 5.24 -11.53
C LYS A 60 -10.39 4.77 -12.42
N PRO A 61 -10.06 3.47 -12.46
CA PRO A 61 -10.53 2.42 -11.54
C PRO A 61 -10.10 2.71 -10.10
N LEU A 62 -10.82 2.18 -9.11
CA LEU A 62 -10.43 2.33 -7.71
C LEU A 62 -9.11 1.58 -7.48
N ALA A 63 -8.03 2.31 -7.20
CA ALA A 63 -6.70 1.73 -7.02
C ALA A 63 -5.86 2.56 -6.04
N VAL A 64 -4.93 1.90 -5.35
CA VAL A 64 -3.91 2.57 -4.54
C VAL A 64 -2.57 2.42 -5.24
N SER A 65 -1.91 3.54 -5.46
CA SER A 65 -0.53 3.58 -5.95
C SER A 65 0.37 4.05 -4.82
N LEU A 66 1.45 3.32 -4.57
CA LEU A 66 2.47 3.65 -3.57
C LEU A 66 3.83 3.65 -4.25
N LYS A 67 4.57 4.73 -4.06
CA LYS A 67 5.97 4.85 -4.46
C LYS A 67 6.82 5.00 -3.21
N THR A 68 7.80 4.13 -3.08
CA THR A 68 8.65 4.03 -1.91
C THR A 68 10.10 3.80 -2.31
N LYS A 69 11.02 4.03 -1.39
CA LYS A 69 12.40 3.57 -1.49
C LYS A 69 12.81 2.86 -0.21
N ASN A 70 13.92 2.14 -0.27
CA ASN A 70 14.53 1.62 0.94
C ASN A 70 15.03 2.79 1.82
N PRO A 71 14.91 2.67 3.15
CA PRO A 71 15.54 3.59 4.08
C PRO A 71 17.07 3.56 3.86
N ASP A 72 17.69 4.75 3.86
CA ASP A 72 19.14 4.93 3.73
C ASP A 72 19.90 4.30 4.92
#